data_AF-A0A7G7BD24-F1
#
_entry.id   AF-A0A7G7BD24-F1
#
_cell.length_a   1.000
_cell.length_b   1.000
_cell.length_c   1.000
_cell.angle_alpha   90.00
_cell.angle_beta   90.00
_cell.angle_gamma   90.00
#
_symmetry.space_group_name_H-M   'P 1'
#
loop_
_entity.id
_entity.type
_entity.pdbx_description
1 polymer ?
#
loop_
_entity_poly.entity_id
_entity_poly.type
_entity_poly.pdbx_seq_one_letter_code
_entity_poly.pdbx_strand_id
1 'polypeptide(L)'
;MGTVSSVTHCGLIRRQCPSPLIATAEATRDATSGRTRERAQAAVARAYVLATELTVKQHSEAAWATADRALIAARASGDPRPLSDATRVLAITIRRAGRSAAAVDFLAGGPQADTLAARVCC
;
A
#
# COMPACT_ATOMS: atom_id res chain seq x y z
N MET A 1 34.14 -9.75 12.55
CA MET A 1 32.81 -10.30 12.94
C MET A 1 32.05 -9.18 13.64
N GLY A 2 31.00 -8.53 13.15
CA GLY A 2 30.15 -8.69 11.97
C GLY A 2 28.78 -8.03 12.24
N THR A 3 28.72 -6.72 12.49
CA THR A 3 27.44 -6.00 12.81
C THR A 3 27.31 -4.58 12.24
N VAL A 4 28.16 -4.18 11.28
CA VAL A 4 28.12 -2.82 10.66
C VAL A 4 27.51 -2.83 9.24
N SER A 5 27.17 -4.00 8.68
CA SER A 5 26.56 -4.10 7.33
C SER A 5 25.05 -3.85 7.29
N SER A 6 24.29 -4.15 8.35
CA SER A 6 22.81 -4.09 8.29
C SER A 6 22.25 -2.67 8.35
N VAL A 7 22.91 -1.75 9.04
CA VAL A 7 22.44 -0.36 9.20
C VAL A 7 22.80 0.50 7.97
N THR A 8 23.96 0.25 7.37
CA THR A 8 24.42 0.93 6.14
C THR A 8 23.59 0.53 4.92
N HIS A 9 23.11 -0.72 4.86
CA HIS A 9 22.18 -1.17 3.81
C HIS A 9 20.79 -0.52 3.93
N CYS A 10 20.31 -0.32 5.16
CA CYS A 10 19.06 0.39 5.45
C CYS A 10 19.16 1.90 5.13
N GLY A 11 20.37 2.49 5.22
CA GLY A 11 20.65 3.88 4.85
C GLY A 11 20.66 4.14 3.33
N LEU A 12 21.09 3.17 2.52
CA LEU A 12 21.12 3.27 1.06
C LEU A 12 19.72 3.12 0.42
N ILE A 13 18.86 2.25 0.98
CA ILE A 13 17.46 2.12 0.55
C ILE A 13 16.66 3.40 0.80
N ARG A 14 17.07 4.22 1.78
CA ARG A 14 16.40 5.49 2.14
C ARG A 14 16.48 6.57 1.05
N ARG A 15 17.42 6.48 0.10
CA ARG A 15 17.55 7.44 -1.03
C ARG A 15 16.95 6.92 -2.33
N GLN A 16 16.52 5.66 -2.35
CA GLN A 16 15.84 5.02 -3.47
C GLN A 16 14.41 4.71 -3.04
N CYS A 17 13.70 5.75 -2.58
CA CYS A 17 12.31 5.63 -2.20
C CYS A 17 11.49 5.11 -3.40
N PRO A 18 10.37 4.40 -3.17
CA PRO A 18 9.41 4.00 -4.21
C PRO A 18 8.76 5.16 -4.99
N SER A 19 9.13 6.42 -4.71
CA SER A 19 8.59 7.62 -5.36
C SER A 19 8.75 7.61 -6.90
N PRO A 20 9.93 7.30 -7.50
CA PRO A 20 10.05 7.20 -8.94
C PRO A 20 9.21 6.06 -9.52
N LEU A 21 9.11 4.91 -8.81
CA LEU A 21 8.28 3.79 -9.25
C LEU A 21 6.79 4.13 -9.25
N ILE A 22 6.30 4.77 -8.19
CA ILE A 22 4.91 5.24 -8.10
C ILE A 22 4.66 6.27 -9.21
N ALA A 23 5.54 7.27 -9.35
CA ALA A 23 5.40 8.30 -10.36
C ALA A 23 5.37 7.74 -11.79
N THR A 24 6.25 6.79 -12.12
CA THR A 24 6.24 6.13 -13.44
C THR A 24 4.98 5.29 -13.64
N ALA A 25 4.52 4.57 -12.62
CA ALA A 25 3.29 3.77 -12.71
C ALA A 25 2.05 4.67 -12.89
N GLU A 26 1.96 5.78 -12.17
CA GLU A 26 0.89 6.77 -12.28
C GLU A 26 0.92 7.46 -13.65
N ALA A 27 2.09 7.89 -14.12
CA ALA A 27 2.24 8.46 -15.47
C ALA A 27 1.81 7.47 -16.56
N THR A 28 2.14 6.17 -16.41
CA THR A 28 1.72 5.12 -17.34
C THR A 28 0.19 4.94 -17.32
N ARG A 29 -0.43 4.95 -16.13
CA ARG A 29 -1.88 4.92 -15.99
C ARG A 29 -2.54 6.12 -16.65
N ASP A 30 -1.96 7.31 -16.49
CA ASP A 30 -2.54 8.56 -17.00
C ASP A 30 -2.39 8.68 -18.53
N ALA A 31 -1.35 8.07 -19.10
CA ALA A 31 -1.13 7.98 -20.54
C ALA A 31 -1.95 6.87 -21.24
N THR A 32 -2.69 6.05 -20.51
CA THR A 32 -3.39 4.86 -21.06
C THR A 32 -4.90 4.90 -20.83
N SER A 33 -5.64 4.14 -21.64
CA SER A 33 -7.11 4.05 -21.58
C SER A 33 -7.60 2.59 -21.67
N GLY A 34 -8.88 2.36 -21.35
CA GLY A 34 -9.53 1.05 -21.41
C GLY A 34 -8.80 -0.06 -20.63
N ARG A 35 -8.72 -1.25 -21.24
CA ARG A 35 -8.03 -2.43 -20.66
C ARG A 35 -6.56 -2.19 -20.32
N THR A 36 -5.89 -1.31 -21.07
CA THR A 36 -4.49 -0.96 -20.78
C THR A 36 -4.39 -0.13 -19.51
N ARG A 37 -5.33 0.80 -19.30
CA ARG A 37 -5.44 1.58 -18.06
C ARG A 37 -5.72 0.69 -16.86
N GLU A 38 -6.59 -0.30 -16.98
CA GLU A 38 -6.85 -1.28 -15.92
C GLU A 38 -5.58 -2.05 -15.52
N ARG A 39 -4.78 -2.49 -16.51
CA ARG A 39 -3.48 -3.12 -16.26
C ARG A 39 -2.47 -2.16 -15.61
N ALA A 40 -2.45 -0.90 -16.03
CA ALA A 40 -1.62 0.12 -15.42
C ALA A 40 -2.04 0.40 -13.96
N GLN A 41 -3.35 0.37 -13.65
CA GLN A 41 -3.85 0.45 -12.27
C GLN A 41 -3.33 -0.71 -11.41
N ALA A 42 -3.24 -1.93 -11.96
CA ALA A 42 -2.64 -3.05 -11.24
C ALA A 42 -1.15 -2.83 -10.92
N ALA A 43 -0.42 -2.10 -11.77
CA ALA A 43 0.97 -1.71 -11.50
C ALA A 43 1.06 -0.61 -10.43
N VAL A 44 0.19 0.39 -10.50
CA VAL A 44 0.05 1.45 -9.47
C VAL A 44 -0.25 0.82 -8.10
N ALA A 45 -1.19 -0.12 -8.04
CA ALA A 45 -1.55 -0.83 -6.81
C ALA A 45 -0.33 -1.53 -6.18
N ARG A 46 0.43 -2.30 -6.98
CA ARG A 46 1.64 -2.98 -6.49
C ARG A 46 2.72 -2.01 -6.02
N ALA A 47 2.90 -0.88 -6.72
CA ALA A 47 3.84 0.15 -6.30
C ALA A 47 3.47 0.73 -4.93
N TYR A 48 2.18 1.01 -4.69
CA TYR A 48 1.70 1.47 -3.39
C TYR A 48 1.73 0.37 -2.30
N VAL A 49 1.53 -0.91 -2.63
CA VAL A 49 1.75 -2.04 -1.71
C VAL A 49 3.20 -2.04 -1.21
N LEU A 50 4.17 -1.95 -2.12
CA LEU A 50 5.59 -1.89 -1.75
C LEU A 50 5.92 -0.65 -0.89
N ALA A 51 5.33 0.50 -1.21
CA ALA A 51 5.47 1.70 -0.41
C ALA A 51 4.85 1.55 0.99
N THR A 52 3.73 0.85 1.10
CA THR A 52 3.09 0.53 2.39
C THR A 52 4.00 -0.37 3.22
N GLU A 53 4.54 -1.43 2.63
CA GLU A 53 5.45 -2.33 3.35
C GLU A 53 6.72 -1.62 3.81
N LEU A 54 7.26 -0.70 3.01
CA LEU A 54 8.39 0.13 3.39
C LEU A 54 8.05 1.09 4.53
N THR A 55 6.94 1.82 4.44
CA THR A 55 6.50 2.77 5.48
C THR A 55 6.15 2.07 6.79
N VAL A 56 5.56 0.86 6.74
CA VAL A 56 5.36 0.00 7.92
C VAL A 56 6.69 -0.35 8.59
N LYS A 57 7.69 -0.76 7.81
CA LYS A 57 9.04 -1.07 8.33
C LYS A 57 9.75 0.17 8.89
N GLN A 58 9.45 1.35 8.35
CA GLN A 58 9.97 2.63 8.82
C GLN A 58 9.19 3.20 10.02
N HIS A 59 8.12 2.53 10.48
CA HIS A 59 7.21 3.07 11.51
C HIS A 59 6.66 4.46 11.14
N SER A 60 6.40 4.69 9.86
CA SER A 60 5.88 5.97 9.36
C SER A 60 4.35 6.00 9.41
N GLU A 61 3.79 7.14 9.81
CA GLU A 61 2.35 7.43 9.74
C GLU A 61 1.81 7.39 8.29
N ALA A 62 2.69 7.49 7.27
CA ALA A 62 2.31 7.39 5.87
C ALA A 62 1.85 5.96 5.45
N ALA A 63 2.03 4.96 6.32
CA ALA A 63 1.64 3.58 6.04
C ALA A 63 0.14 3.45 5.74
N TRP A 64 -0.72 4.16 6.48
CA TRP A 64 -2.16 4.12 6.22
C TRP A 64 -2.51 4.74 4.86
N ALA A 65 -1.98 5.94 4.57
CA ALA A 65 -2.26 6.65 3.33
C ALA A 65 -1.78 5.88 2.08
N THR A 66 -0.62 5.22 2.17
CA THR A 66 -0.11 4.40 1.07
C THR A 66 -0.92 3.11 0.88
N ALA A 67 -1.40 2.49 1.96
CA ALA A 67 -2.27 1.32 1.90
C ALA A 67 -3.64 1.64 1.28
N ASP A 68 -4.21 2.78 1.64
CA ASP A 68 -5.49 3.26 1.09
C ASP A 68 -5.38 3.52 -0.43
N ARG A 69 -4.32 4.23 -0.86
CA ARG A 69 -4.01 4.44 -2.27
C ARG A 69 -3.82 3.13 -3.03
N ALA A 70 -3.18 2.12 -2.41
CA ALA A 70 -3.05 0.79 -3.00
C ALA A 70 -4.42 0.15 -3.26
N LEU A 71 -5.33 0.24 -2.29
CA LEU A 71 -6.66 -0.37 -2.37
C LEU A 71 -7.54 0.29 -3.43
N ILE A 72 -7.48 1.63 -3.53
CA ILE A 72 -8.19 2.39 -4.58
C ILE A 72 -7.71 1.95 -5.98
N ALA A 73 -6.38 1.90 -6.20
CA ALA A 73 -5.82 1.48 -7.47
C ALA A 73 -6.13 0.00 -7.79
N ALA A 74 -6.07 -0.87 -6.78
CA ALA A 74 -6.37 -2.29 -6.95
C ALA A 74 -7.83 -2.52 -7.36
N ARG A 75 -8.78 -1.85 -6.71
CA ARG A 75 -10.20 -1.88 -7.08
C ARG A 75 -10.42 -1.40 -8.52
N ALA A 76 -9.74 -0.31 -8.91
CA ALA A 76 -9.81 0.24 -10.26
C ALA A 76 -9.18 -0.67 -11.35
N SER A 77 -8.34 -1.64 -10.96
CA SER A 77 -7.73 -2.59 -11.90
C SER A 77 -8.63 -3.76 -12.29
N GLY A 78 -9.62 -4.10 -11.45
CA GLY A 78 -10.45 -5.30 -11.60
C GLY A 78 -9.69 -6.63 -11.43
N ASP A 79 -8.39 -6.63 -11.17
CA ASP A 79 -7.58 -7.84 -10.95
C ASP A 79 -7.65 -8.27 -9.47
N PRO A 80 -8.07 -9.51 -9.17
CA PRO A 80 -8.17 -9.99 -7.79
C PRO A 80 -6.84 -10.08 -7.05
N ARG A 81 -5.71 -10.20 -7.77
CA ARG A 81 -4.37 -10.34 -7.15
C ARG A 81 -3.93 -9.06 -6.42
N PRO A 82 -3.81 -7.88 -7.08
CA PRO A 82 -3.45 -6.65 -6.39
C PRO A 82 -4.50 -6.25 -5.35
N LEU A 83 -5.76 -6.67 -5.50
CA LEU A 83 -6.81 -6.44 -4.50
C LEU A 83 -6.50 -7.20 -3.20
N SER A 84 -6.13 -8.48 -3.29
CA SER A 84 -5.74 -9.27 -2.11
C SER A 84 -4.52 -8.66 -1.41
N ASP A 85 -3.50 -8.26 -2.17
CA ASP A 85 -2.29 -7.65 -1.63
C ASP A 85 -2.58 -6.32 -0.92
N ALA A 86 -3.37 -5.44 -1.56
CA ALA A 86 -3.76 -4.15 -1.01
C ALA A 86 -4.61 -4.29 0.27
N THR A 87 -5.58 -5.19 0.26
CA THR A 87 -6.38 -5.53 1.45
C THR A 87 -5.49 -6.04 2.58
N ARG A 88 -4.54 -6.94 2.30
CA ARG A 88 -3.62 -7.46 3.31
C ARG A 88 -2.81 -6.34 3.97
N VAL A 89 -2.21 -5.45 3.19
CA VAL A 89 -1.37 -4.37 3.76
C VAL A 89 -2.19 -3.33 4.51
N LEU A 90 -3.43 -3.06 4.09
CA LEU A 90 -4.35 -2.20 4.86
C LEU A 90 -4.78 -2.86 6.18
N ALA A 91 -5.02 -4.18 6.20
CA ALA A 91 -5.29 -4.89 7.45
C ALA A 91 -4.10 -4.82 8.43
N ILE A 92 -2.86 -4.86 7.90
CA ILE A 92 -1.65 -4.69 8.72
C ILE A 92 -1.60 -3.29 9.34
N THR A 93 -1.92 -2.23 8.60
CA THR A 93 -1.93 -0.87 9.14
C THR A 93 -3.04 -0.67 10.18
N ILE A 94 -4.24 -1.22 9.95
CA ILE A 94 -5.34 -1.23 10.92
C ILE A 94 -4.93 -1.95 12.22
N ARG A 95 -4.28 -3.11 12.11
CA ARG A 95 -3.78 -3.87 13.27
C ARG A 95 -2.72 -3.08 14.05
N ARG A 96 -1.79 -2.42 13.35
CA ARG A 96 -0.73 -1.60 13.97
C ARG A 96 -1.27 -0.35 14.67
N ALA A 97 -2.42 0.16 14.25
CA ALA A 97 -3.17 1.18 14.97
C ALA A 97 -3.92 0.64 16.22
N GLY A 98 -3.65 -0.61 16.63
CA GLY A 98 -4.28 -1.24 17.80
C GLY A 98 -5.67 -1.83 17.54
N ARG A 99 -6.15 -1.86 16.29
CA ARG A 99 -7.52 -2.26 15.95
C ARG A 99 -7.59 -3.67 15.33
N SER A 100 -7.04 -4.66 16.03
CA SER A 100 -6.92 -6.04 15.53
C SER A 100 -8.26 -6.68 15.13
N ALA A 101 -9.33 -6.47 15.90
CA ALA A 101 -10.66 -7.01 15.56
C ALA A 101 -11.18 -6.42 14.24
N ALA A 102 -11.09 -5.09 14.07
CA ALA A 102 -11.48 -4.43 12.84
C ALA A 102 -10.65 -4.87 11.61
N ALA A 103 -9.38 -5.24 11.81
CA ALA A 103 -8.55 -5.80 10.74
C ALA A 103 -9.04 -7.18 10.29
N VAL A 104 -9.51 -8.02 11.22
CA VAL A 104 -10.09 -9.35 10.90
C VAL A 104 -11.43 -9.18 10.20
N ASP A 105 -12.31 -8.32 10.72
CA ASP A 105 -13.62 -8.05 10.09
C ASP A 105 -13.43 -7.53 8.66
N PHE A 106 -12.47 -6.63 8.45
CA PHE A 106 -12.13 -6.13 7.12
C PHE A 106 -11.67 -7.25 6.16
N LEU A 107 -10.82 -8.17 6.63
CA LEU A 107 -10.38 -9.32 5.83
C LEU A 107 -11.52 -10.31 5.52
N ALA A 108 -12.50 -10.42 6.41
CA ALA A 108 -13.68 -11.27 6.24
C ALA A 108 -14.73 -10.68 5.27
N GLY A 109 -14.48 -9.51 4.67
CA GLY A 109 -15.43 -8.83 3.80
C GLY A 109 -16.43 -7.93 4.55
N GLY A 110 -16.14 -7.61 5.81
CA GLY A 110 -16.86 -6.61 6.61
C GLY A 110 -16.81 -5.21 6.00
N PRO A 111 -17.53 -4.23 6.60
CA PRO A 111 -17.75 -2.91 6.01
C PRO A 111 -16.45 -2.24 5.53
N GLN A 112 -16.54 -1.61 4.35
CA GLN A 112 -15.40 -1.04 3.62
C GLN A 112 -14.57 -0.08 4.49
N ALA A 113 -13.27 -0.02 4.18
CA ALA A 113 -12.28 0.86 4.82
C ALA A 113 -12.72 2.34 4.91
N ASP A 114 -13.61 2.79 4.03
CA ASP A 114 -14.21 4.13 4.02
C ASP A 114 -14.93 4.43 5.36
N THR A 115 -15.59 3.43 5.97
CA THR A 115 -16.23 3.56 7.30
C THR A 115 -15.20 3.52 8.43
N LEU A 116 -14.05 2.87 8.21
CA LEU A 116 -12.95 2.83 9.17
C LEU A 116 -12.14 4.14 9.14
N ALA A 117 -12.00 4.78 7.98
CA ALA A 117 -11.30 6.07 7.80
C ALA A 117 -11.96 7.19 8.62
N ALA A 118 -13.30 7.26 8.60
CA ALA A 118 -14.08 8.17 9.45
C ALA A 118 -13.85 7.95 10.96
N ARG A 119 -13.35 6.76 11.35
CA ARG A 119 -13.01 6.39 12.74
C ARG A 119 -11.50 6.39 13.02
N VAL A 120 -10.64 6.73 12.06
CA VAL A 120 -9.17 6.85 12.25
C VAL A 120 -8.77 8.28 12.62
N CYS A 121 -9.55 9.28 12.19
CA CYS A 121 -9.30 10.69 12.46
C CYS A 121 -10.04 11.26 13.70
N CYS A 122 -10.75 10.42 14.45
CA CYS A 122 -11.36 10.78 15.75
C CYS A 122 -10.89 9.77 16.80
#